data_AF-R4WAC7-F1
#
_entry.id   AF-R4WAC7-F1
#
_cell.length_a   1.000
_cell.length_b   1.000
_cell.length_c   1.000
_cell.angle_alpha   90.00
_cell.angle_beta   90.00
_cell.angle_gamma   90.00
#
_symmetry.space_group_name_H-M   'P 1'
#
loop_
_entity.id
_entity.type
_entity.pdbx_description
1 polymer ?
#
loop_
_entity_poly.entity_id
_entity_poly.type
_entity_poly.pdbx_seq_one_letter_code
_entity_poly.pdbx_strand_id
1 'polypeptide(L)'
;MRVLGIEGTAWAASAALYDTEDDSFFVETDAYVPESGGIDPRESADHMADAIPEVVAVVLDEARDRVATDAAEAGSAEPPIDAVAFSRGPGLGPCLRIAGTAARAVAHTLDVPLVGVNHMVAHLEIGRHRSGFDAPVCLNASGANAHVLGFHRSRSNTARSASSNERIESDGGRYRVLGETMDTGVGNALDKVARHAGLSHPGGPKLEELAADGDLIDLPYVVKGMDFSFAGIVTAAQDALDDGAAIEDVACSLQETIFAMLTEVAERALSLTGSDELVLGGGVANNARLREMLQGMCEERGAACFMPESRFLGDNAAMIALTGSKMLAAGDTLPIEDSGVRPDYRPDQVPVTWRDGDSSTAVVPAEERERRGAEAVVEVGEDRVVKRRVPKGYRHPDLDDRLRRERTRSEAKLTARARRLGVPAPVVLDVDPVEATIELTRVGDRDLQADLDPALLEQVGTHLATLHADGVVHGDPTTRNVRIVDADVESASDTSVALIDFGLGYDSDHVEDKAMDLHVLEQALDGTADDAVACRDALETAYADAGDPAVLDRLREIEGRGRYQ
;
A
#
# COMPACT_ATOMS: atom_id res chain seq x y z
N MET A 1 31.08 -4.38 -8.37
CA MET A 1 30.90 -3.82 -7.01
C MET A 1 30.17 -4.84 -6.16
N ARG A 2 30.69 -5.11 -4.97
CA ARG A 2 30.23 -6.13 -4.02
C ARG A 2 29.65 -5.48 -2.78
N VAL A 3 28.39 -5.75 -2.48
CA VAL A 3 27.69 -5.16 -1.32
C VAL A 3 27.25 -6.25 -0.37
N LEU A 4 27.62 -6.12 0.90
CA LEU A 4 27.07 -6.93 1.98
C LEU A 4 25.74 -6.33 2.45
N GLY A 5 24.63 -7.04 2.27
CA GLY A 5 23.34 -6.71 2.88
C GLY A 5 23.19 -7.41 4.24
N ILE A 6 22.53 -6.73 5.18
CA ILE A 6 22.13 -7.28 6.48
C ILE A 6 20.65 -6.95 6.71
N GLU A 7 19.84 -7.98 6.91
CA GLU A 7 18.41 -7.89 7.21
C GLU A 7 18.13 -8.48 8.59
N GLY A 8 17.40 -7.72 9.42
CA GLY A 8 17.08 -8.09 10.79
C GLY A 8 15.97 -7.23 11.37
N THR A 9 14.91 -7.00 10.59
CA THR A 9 13.76 -6.18 11.01
C THR A 9 12.80 -6.91 11.94
N ALA A 10 12.66 -8.22 11.81
CA ALA A 10 11.66 -9.00 12.55
C ALA A 10 12.20 -10.34 13.07
N TRP A 11 12.10 -11.42 12.29
CA TRP A 11 12.38 -12.81 12.73
C TRP A 11 13.49 -13.48 11.92
N ALA A 12 13.75 -13.03 10.69
CA ALA A 12 14.80 -13.55 9.84
C ALA A 12 16.12 -12.81 10.10
N ALA A 13 17.10 -13.49 10.70
CA ALA A 13 18.48 -13.01 10.72
C ALA A 13 19.13 -13.39 9.39
N SER A 14 19.41 -12.41 8.53
CA SER A 14 19.85 -12.67 7.17
C SER A 14 21.02 -11.78 6.77
N ALA A 15 21.97 -12.36 6.03
CA ALA A 15 23.05 -11.63 5.38
C ALA A 15 23.18 -12.09 3.92
N ALA A 16 23.61 -11.18 3.04
CA ALA A 16 23.79 -11.50 1.63
C ALA A 16 24.94 -10.75 0.99
N LEU A 17 25.66 -11.41 0.10
CA LEU A 17 26.60 -10.78 -0.82
C LEU A 17 25.90 -10.60 -2.16
N TYR A 18 25.83 -9.36 -2.63
CA TYR A 18 25.38 -9.04 -3.99
C TYR A 18 26.57 -8.54 -4.80
N ASP A 19 26.82 -9.17 -5.95
CA ASP A 19 27.79 -8.69 -6.94
C ASP A 19 27.06 -8.11 -8.15
N THR A 20 27.28 -6.81 -8.37
CA THR A 20 26.67 -6.04 -9.45
C THR A 20 27.23 -6.37 -10.84
N GLU A 21 28.41 -7.00 -10.92
CA GLU A 21 29.03 -7.31 -12.21
C GLU A 21 28.31 -8.45 -12.94
N ASP A 22 27.86 -9.46 -12.19
CA ASP A 22 27.20 -10.66 -12.72
C ASP A 22 25.75 -10.85 -12.23
N ASP A 23 25.20 -9.87 -11.49
CA ASP A 23 23.86 -9.92 -10.87
C ASP A 23 23.66 -11.14 -9.95
N SER A 24 24.73 -11.61 -9.31
CA SER A 24 24.71 -12.79 -8.45
C SER A 24 24.46 -12.46 -6.98
N PHE A 25 23.79 -13.39 -6.30
CA PHE A 25 23.48 -13.31 -4.88
C PHE A 25 23.95 -14.57 -4.17
N PHE A 26 24.64 -14.39 -3.05
CA PHE A 26 24.83 -15.43 -2.04
C PHE A 26 24.10 -14.98 -0.78
N VAL A 27 23.19 -15.81 -0.26
CA VAL A 27 22.30 -15.44 0.85
C VAL A 27 22.38 -16.51 1.91
N GLU A 28 22.61 -16.10 3.15
CA GLU A 28 22.53 -16.95 4.33
C GLU A 28 21.44 -16.40 5.25
N THR A 29 20.58 -17.26 5.79
CA THR A 29 19.45 -16.84 6.63
C THR A 29 19.18 -17.87 7.71
N ASP A 30 19.16 -17.40 8.95
CA ASP A 30 18.76 -18.15 10.12
C ASP A 30 17.53 -17.50 10.76
N ALA A 31 16.38 -18.16 10.60
CA ALA A 31 15.09 -17.64 11.01
C ALA A 31 14.69 -18.12 12.40
N TYR A 32 14.25 -17.20 13.25
CA TYR A 32 13.61 -17.52 14.52
C TYR A 32 12.24 -18.19 14.29
N VAL A 33 12.05 -19.36 14.90
CA VAL A 33 10.78 -20.09 14.90
C VAL A 33 10.29 -20.18 16.35
N PRO A 34 9.17 -19.53 16.71
CA PRO A 34 8.67 -19.56 18.08
C PRO A 34 8.18 -20.95 18.47
N GLU A 35 8.46 -21.37 19.71
CA GLU A 35 7.98 -22.66 20.26
C GLU A 35 6.44 -22.70 20.38
N SER A 36 5.82 -21.56 20.66
CA SER A 36 4.37 -21.40 20.71
C SER A 36 3.96 -19.94 20.49
N GLY A 37 2.76 -19.70 19.97
CA GLY A 37 2.24 -18.34 19.78
C GLY A 37 2.73 -17.65 18.50
N GLY A 38 2.90 -16.32 18.55
CA GLY A 38 3.47 -15.53 17.47
C GLY A 38 4.91 -15.11 17.79
N ILE A 39 5.49 -14.26 16.95
CA ILE A 39 6.85 -13.73 17.17
C ILE A 39 6.84 -12.84 18.44
N ASP A 40 7.56 -13.26 19.48
CA ASP A 40 7.84 -12.41 20.64
C ASP A 40 9.05 -11.49 20.33
N PRO A 41 8.91 -10.15 20.47
CA PRO A 41 9.99 -9.22 20.13
C PRO A 41 11.28 -9.39 20.93
N ARG A 42 11.22 -9.95 22.15
CA ARG A 42 12.40 -10.20 22.98
C ARG A 42 13.08 -11.48 22.54
N GLU A 43 12.34 -12.57 22.41
CA GLU A 43 12.90 -13.85 21.97
C GLU A 43 13.51 -13.75 20.56
N SER A 44 12.84 -13.03 19.66
CA SER A 44 13.37 -12.76 18.32
C SER A 44 14.67 -11.96 18.36
N ALA A 45 14.76 -10.97 19.26
CA ALA A 45 15.99 -10.20 19.43
C ALA A 45 17.11 -11.03 20.07
N ASP A 46 16.79 -11.89 21.03
CA ASP A 46 17.77 -12.80 21.64
C ASP A 46 18.34 -13.77 20.58
N HIS A 47 17.48 -14.36 19.73
CA HIS A 47 17.92 -15.16 18.57
C HIS A 47 18.83 -14.36 17.64
N MET A 48 18.43 -13.14 17.26
CA MET A 48 19.23 -12.29 16.36
C MET A 48 20.59 -11.93 16.93
N ALA A 49 20.74 -11.82 18.25
CA ALA A 49 22.01 -11.46 18.88
C ALA A 49 23.11 -12.49 18.59
N ASP A 50 22.74 -13.76 18.49
CA ASP A 50 23.65 -14.86 18.16
C ASP A 50 23.70 -15.10 16.64
N ALA A 51 22.54 -15.12 15.96
CA ALA A 51 22.44 -15.49 14.55
C ALA A 51 23.02 -14.46 13.57
N ILE A 52 22.82 -13.14 13.80
CA ILE A 52 23.30 -12.10 12.88
C ILE A 52 24.84 -12.15 12.71
N PRO A 53 25.65 -12.22 13.78
CA PRO A 53 27.10 -12.39 13.64
C PRO A 53 27.50 -13.63 12.82
N GLU A 54 26.80 -14.75 13.00
CA GLU A 54 27.10 -16.01 12.30
C GLU A 54 26.83 -15.90 10.80
N VAL A 55 25.63 -15.47 10.40
CA VAL A 55 25.29 -15.32 8.98
C VAL A 55 26.17 -14.27 8.29
N VAL A 56 26.52 -13.18 8.97
CA VAL A 56 27.45 -12.17 8.45
C VAL A 56 28.85 -12.75 8.26
N ALA A 57 29.33 -13.58 9.17
CA ALA A 57 30.64 -14.22 9.06
C ALA A 57 30.70 -15.15 7.83
N VAL A 58 29.67 -15.98 7.64
CA VAL A 58 29.56 -16.88 6.47
C VAL A 58 29.62 -16.10 5.17
N VAL A 59 28.87 -15.00 5.06
CA VAL A 59 28.83 -14.17 3.84
C VAL A 59 30.14 -13.42 3.60
N LEU A 60 30.82 -12.96 4.66
CA LEU A 60 32.14 -12.34 4.54
C LEU A 60 33.22 -13.34 4.11
N ASP A 61 33.13 -14.60 4.54
CA ASP A 61 34.04 -15.65 4.09
C ASP A 61 33.83 -15.97 2.60
N GLU A 62 32.58 -16.09 2.14
CA GLU A 62 32.26 -16.19 0.71
C GLU A 62 32.83 -15.00 -0.09
N ALA A 63 32.69 -13.78 0.42
CA ALA A 63 33.23 -12.59 -0.24
C ALA A 63 34.76 -12.65 -0.36
N ARG A 64 35.45 -13.11 0.69
CA ARG A 64 36.91 -13.30 0.68
C ARG A 64 37.34 -14.38 -0.29
N ASP A 65 36.61 -15.48 -0.40
CA ASP A 65 36.92 -16.57 -1.32
C ASP A 65 36.77 -16.14 -2.79
N ARG A 66 35.76 -15.32 -3.10
CA ARG A 66 35.62 -14.68 -4.43
C ARG A 66 36.80 -13.75 -4.74
N VAL A 67 37.15 -12.86 -3.81
CA VAL A 67 38.30 -11.96 -4.00
C VAL A 67 39.62 -12.73 -4.09
N ALA A 68 39.82 -13.81 -3.32
CA ALA A 68 41.04 -14.60 -3.39
C ALA A 68 41.21 -15.29 -4.77
N THR A 69 40.10 -15.69 -5.38
CA THR A 69 40.08 -16.24 -6.74
C THR A 69 40.49 -15.16 -7.76
N ASP A 70 39.99 -13.94 -7.62
CA ASP A 70 40.30 -12.82 -8.52
C ASP A 70 41.70 -12.21 -8.28
N ALA A 71 42.13 -12.12 -7.03
CA ALA A 71 43.39 -11.51 -6.61
C ALA A 71 44.61 -12.38 -6.96
N ALA A 72 44.43 -13.69 -7.14
CA ALA A 72 45.42 -14.56 -7.76
C ALA A 72 45.81 -14.07 -9.18
N GLU A 73 44.98 -13.25 -9.83
CA GLU A 73 45.24 -12.62 -11.12
C GLU A 73 45.73 -11.15 -11.02
N ALA A 74 45.42 -10.41 -9.94
CA ALA A 74 45.57 -8.94 -9.89
C ALA A 74 46.48 -8.35 -8.77
N GLY A 75 46.79 -9.09 -7.70
CA GLY A 75 47.83 -8.70 -6.73
C GLY A 75 47.53 -7.50 -5.79
N SER A 76 46.27 -7.09 -5.59
CA SER A 76 45.89 -6.02 -4.65
C SER A 76 45.27 -6.55 -3.34
N ALA A 77 45.45 -5.80 -2.25
CA ALA A 77 44.89 -6.05 -0.91
C ALA A 77 43.59 -5.26 -0.70
N GLU A 78 42.63 -5.43 -1.61
CA GLU A 78 41.33 -4.75 -1.55
C GLU A 78 40.42 -5.39 -0.49
N PRO A 79 39.51 -4.62 0.12
CA PRO A 79 38.51 -5.18 1.01
C PRO A 79 37.62 -6.19 0.25
N PRO A 80 37.10 -7.23 0.92
CA PRO A 80 36.30 -8.27 0.26
C PRO A 80 34.95 -7.75 -0.27
N ILE A 81 34.54 -6.56 0.18
CA ILE A 81 33.30 -5.88 -0.18
C ILE A 81 33.57 -4.38 -0.32
N ASP A 82 32.73 -3.68 -1.10
CA ASP A 82 32.82 -2.24 -1.33
C ASP A 82 31.94 -1.44 -0.36
N ALA A 83 30.91 -2.04 0.24
CA ALA A 83 30.02 -1.38 1.20
C ALA A 83 29.20 -2.37 2.03
N VAL A 84 28.64 -1.87 3.12
CA VAL A 84 27.65 -2.57 3.95
C VAL A 84 26.30 -1.85 3.86
N ALA A 85 25.27 -2.54 3.42
CA ALA A 85 23.88 -2.11 3.45
C ALA A 85 23.14 -2.82 4.58
N PHE A 86 22.28 -2.11 5.30
CA PHE A 86 21.47 -2.72 6.37
C PHE A 86 20.04 -2.23 6.38
N SER A 87 19.13 -3.09 6.83
CA SER A 87 17.73 -2.77 7.06
C SER A 87 17.61 -1.73 8.19
N ARG A 88 17.47 -0.45 7.84
CA ARG A 88 17.35 0.66 8.80
C ARG A 88 15.96 0.71 9.45
N GLY A 89 14.95 0.17 8.75
CA GLY A 89 13.57 0.06 9.18
C GLY A 89 12.59 0.06 8.01
N PRO A 90 11.27 -0.05 8.25
CA PRO A 90 10.64 -0.17 9.57
C PRO A 90 10.85 -1.58 10.16
N GLY A 91 10.55 -1.78 11.44
CA GLY A 91 10.71 -3.09 12.10
C GLY A 91 10.79 -3.05 13.62
N LEU A 92 10.98 -4.21 14.24
CA LEU A 92 11.10 -4.36 15.68
C LEU A 92 12.37 -3.67 16.19
N GLY A 93 12.20 -2.61 16.99
CA GLY A 93 13.30 -1.80 17.51
C GLY A 93 14.46 -2.59 18.14
N PRO A 94 14.21 -3.61 18.98
CA PRO A 94 15.27 -4.48 19.50
C PRO A 94 16.08 -5.20 18.42
N CYS A 95 15.42 -5.80 17.44
CA CYS A 95 16.02 -6.53 16.31
C CYS A 95 16.84 -5.59 15.42
N LEU A 96 16.25 -4.44 15.03
CA LEU A 96 16.91 -3.42 14.21
C LEU A 96 18.23 -2.93 14.83
N ARG A 97 18.27 -2.77 16.17
CA ARG A 97 19.49 -2.33 16.87
C ARG A 97 20.62 -3.34 16.76
N ILE A 98 20.31 -4.63 16.73
CA ILE A 98 21.30 -5.70 16.57
C ILE A 98 21.86 -5.66 15.14
N ALA A 99 20.99 -5.70 14.13
CA ALA A 99 21.38 -5.62 12.72
C ALA A 99 22.20 -4.36 12.41
N GLY A 100 21.74 -3.18 12.87
CA GLY A 100 22.47 -1.93 12.68
C GLY A 100 23.81 -1.87 13.44
N THR A 101 23.95 -2.58 14.56
CA THR A 101 25.23 -2.67 15.28
C THR A 101 26.23 -3.55 14.55
N ALA A 102 25.79 -4.72 14.05
CA ALA A 102 26.61 -5.58 13.21
C ALA A 102 27.08 -4.84 11.95
N ALA A 103 26.16 -4.15 11.27
CA ALA A 103 26.47 -3.37 10.06
C ALA A 103 27.54 -2.29 10.29
N ARG A 104 27.38 -1.49 11.35
CA ARG A 104 28.38 -0.48 11.73
C ARG A 104 29.73 -1.09 12.07
N ALA A 105 29.74 -2.22 12.78
CA ALA A 105 30.98 -2.89 13.17
C ALA A 105 31.75 -3.39 11.94
N VAL A 106 31.07 -4.00 10.98
CA VAL A 106 31.70 -4.47 9.73
C VAL A 106 32.18 -3.29 8.88
N ALA A 107 31.32 -2.29 8.66
CA ALA A 107 31.66 -1.11 7.86
C ALA A 107 32.89 -0.39 8.42
N HIS A 108 32.93 -0.19 9.75
CA HIS A 108 34.06 0.44 10.43
C HIS A 108 35.33 -0.40 10.39
N THR A 109 35.23 -1.73 10.55
CA THR A 109 36.39 -2.63 10.57
C THR A 109 37.05 -2.74 9.20
N LEU A 110 36.24 -2.75 8.13
CA LEU A 110 36.72 -2.85 6.75
C LEU A 110 36.99 -1.50 6.09
N ASP A 111 36.68 -0.39 6.78
CA ASP A 111 36.78 0.98 6.27
C ASP A 111 36.01 1.18 4.95
N VAL A 112 34.75 0.72 4.93
CA VAL A 112 33.85 0.80 3.77
C VAL A 112 32.59 1.60 4.09
N PRO A 113 31.96 2.26 3.09
CA PRO A 113 30.69 2.96 3.25
C PRO A 113 29.58 2.12 3.88
N LEU A 114 28.74 2.79 4.67
CA LEU A 114 27.52 2.24 5.26
C LEU A 114 26.29 2.84 4.57
N VAL A 115 25.31 2.00 4.24
CA VAL A 115 24.06 2.40 3.57
C VAL A 115 22.87 1.91 4.39
N GLY A 116 21.96 2.83 4.75
CA GLY A 116 20.76 2.51 5.53
C GLY A 116 19.52 2.41 4.66
N VAL A 117 19.08 1.18 4.41
CA VAL A 117 18.03 0.85 3.45
C VAL A 117 16.67 0.78 4.14
N ASN A 118 15.63 1.30 3.46
CA ASN A 118 14.25 1.09 3.88
C ASN A 118 13.78 -0.31 3.44
N HIS A 119 13.34 -1.12 4.39
CA HIS A 119 12.96 -2.51 4.18
C HIS A 119 11.78 -2.67 3.21
N MET A 120 10.78 -1.78 3.28
CA MET A 120 9.62 -1.86 2.38
C MET A 120 9.97 -1.48 0.94
N VAL A 121 10.85 -0.48 0.78
CA VAL A 121 11.41 -0.12 -0.54
C VAL A 121 12.29 -1.24 -1.08
N ALA A 122 13.01 -1.96 -0.23
CA ALA A 122 13.85 -3.08 -0.66
C ALA A 122 13.05 -4.22 -1.29
N HIS A 123 11.92 -4.61 -0.67
CA HIS A 123 10.97 -5.58 -1.23
C HIS A 123 10.47 -5.15 -2.63
N LEU A 124 10.20 -3.87 -2.83
CA LEU A 124 9.81 -3.34 -4.13
C LEU A 124 10.96 -3.41 -5.13
N GLU A 125 12.14 -2.91 -4.76
CA GLU A 125 13.29 -2.76 -5.66
C GLU A 125 13.83 -4.10 -6.16
N ILE A 126 13.78 -5.18 -5.34
CA ILE A 126 14.16 -6.52 -5.81
C ILE A 126 13.18 -7.04 -6.86
N GLY A 127 11.88 -6.84 -6.65
CA GLY A 127 10.87 -7.26 -7.63
C GLY A 127 10.94 -6.46 -8.93
N ARG A 128 11.09 -5.14 -8.84
CA ARG A 128 11.27 -4.25 -10.00
C ARG A 128 12.55 -4.58 -10.78
N HIS A 129 13.66 -4.80 -10.09
CA HIS A 129 14.93 -5.14 -10.73
C HIS A 129 14.83 -6.45 -11.51
N ARG A 130 14.20 -7.47 -10.91
CA ARG A 130 14.04 -8.79 -11.52
C ARG A 130 13.01 -8.81 -12.65
N SER A 131 12.00 -7.95 -12.60
CA SER A 131 11.00 -7.84 -13.67
C SER A 131 11.51 -7.05 -14.88
N GLY A 132 12.43 -6.10 -14.67
CA GLY A 132 12.83 -5.14 -15.68
C GLY A 132 11.78 -4.05 -15.94
N PHE A 133 10.77 -3.93 -15.07
CA PHE A 133 9.74 -2.90 -15.15
C PHE A 133 10.32 -1.52 -14.82
N ASP A 134 9.82 -0.49 -15.51
CA ASP A 134 10.25 0.89 -15.25
C ASP A 134 9.56 1.38 -13.98
N ALA A 135 8.24 1.61 -14.02
CA ALA A 135 7.50 2.28 -12.95
C ALA A 135 6.28 1.47 -12.49
N PRO A 136 6.47 0.24 -11.96
CA PRO A 136 5.36 -0.60 -11.56
C PRO A 136 4.64 -0.07 -10.33
N VAL A 137 3.35 -0.43 -10.22
CA VAL A 137 2.67 -0.47 -8.94
C VAL A 137 3.18 -1.70 -8.18
N CYS A 138 3.46 -1.55 -6.89
CA CYS A 138 3.93 -2.64 -6.04
C CYS A 138 2.91 -2.93 -4.95
N LEU A 139 2.39 -4.16 -4.90
CA LEU A 139 1.68 -4.68 -3.73
C LEU A 139 2.68 -5.41 -2.84
N ASN A 140 2.95 -4.88 -1.65
CA ASN A 140 3.75 -5.57 -0.64
C ASN A 140 2.82 -6.12 0.44
N ALA A 141 2.68 -7.44 0.51
CA ALA A 141 1.83 -8.17 1.46
C ALA A 141 2.71 -9.02 2.38
N SER A 142 2.92 -8.56 3.61
CA SER A 142 3.80 -9.21 4.60
C SER A 142 3.08 -9.52 5.92
N GLY A 143 3.83 -10.06 6.89
CA GLY A 143 3.33 -10.35 8.22
C GLY A 143 2.80 -9.10 8.93
N ALA A 144 3.60 -8.03 8.93
CA ALA A 144 3.31 -6.81 9.68
C ALA A 144 2.65 -5.71 8.84
N ASN A 145 2.76 -5.78 7.50
CA ASN A 145 2.37 -4.69 6.62
C ASN A 145 1.55 -5.20 5.43
N ALA A 146 0.71 -4.33 4.90
CA ALA A 146 0.19 -4.46 3.55
C ALA A 146 0.12 -3.05 2.94
N HIS A 147 0.90 -2.80 1.88
CA HIS A 147 0.96 -1.51 1.20
C HIS A 147 0.86 -1.69 -0.31
N VAL A 148 0.23 -0.73 -0.97
CA VAL A 148 0.29 -0.53 -2.41
C VAL A 148 1.10 0.73 -2.66
N LEU A 149 2.22 0.59 -3.37
CA LEU A 149 3.19 1.65 -3.60
C LEU A 149 3.27 2.00 -5.09
N GLY A 150 3.47 3.27 -5.42
CA GLY A 150 3.75 3.74 -6.78
C GLY A 150 4.89 4.76 -6.79
N PHE A 151 5.70 4.80 -7.84
CA PHE A 151 6.82 5.75 -7.93
C PHE A 151 6.33 7.09 -8.47
N HIS A 152 6.54 8.17 -7.72
CA HIS A 152 6.18 9.52 -8.14
C HIS A 152 7.41 10.44 -8.15
N ARG A 153 7.67 11.09 -9.28
CA ARG A 153 8.73 12.09 -9.37
C ARG A 153 8.19 13.44 -8.90
N SER A 154 8.84 14.03 -7.90
CA SER A 154 8.43 15.35 -7.44
C SER A 154 9.00 16.41 -8.40
N ARG A 155 8.15 17.18 -9.07
CA ARG A 155 8.57 18.44 -9.69
C ARG A 155 8.67 19.49 -8.59
N SER A 156 9.85 19.61 -8.00
CA SER A 156 10.14 20.40 -6.81
C SER A 156 9.47 19.87 -5.52
N ASN A 157 10.27 19.34 -4.63
CA ASN A 157 10.02 19.49 -3.20
C ASN A 157 11.36 19.72 -2.51
N THR A 158 11.46 20.85 -1.81
CA THR A 158 12.49 21.06 -0.80
C THR A 158 12.24 20.07 0.34
N ALA A 159 13.00 18.98 0.39
CA ALA A 159 13.02 18.13 1.58
C ALA A 159 13.84 18.82 2.68
N ARG A 160 13.33 18.82 3.91
CA ARG A 160 14.14 19.18 5.09
C ARG A 160 14.96 17.95 5.47
N SER A 161 16.27 18.12 5.57
CA SER A 161 17.15 17.09 6.12
C SER A 161 16.73 16.77 7.56
N ALA A 162 16.73 15.48 7.93
CA ALA A 162 16.43 15.04 9.28
C ALA A 162 17.57 15.33 10.28
N SER A 163 18.78 15.64 9.78
CA SER A 163 19.97 15.92 10.61
C SER A 163 20.48 17.36 10.51
N SER A 164 19.97 18.17 9.57
CA SER A 164 20.39 19.56 9.40
C SER A 164 19.21 20.46 9.01
N ASN A 165 19.24 21.72 9.48
CA ASN A 165 18.24 22.73 9.14
C ASN A 165 18.40 23.27 7.69
N GLU A 166 19.11 22.52 6.83
CA GLU A 166 19.37 22.87 5.43
C GLU A 166 18.30 22.25 4.52
N ARG A 167 17.88 23.06 3.54
CA ARG A 167 16.99 22.64 2.46
C ARG A 167 17.83 21.88 1.43
N ILE A 168 17.51 20.61 1.20
CA ILE A 168 18.07 19.87 0.07
C ILE A 168 17.04 19.97 -1.05
N GLU A 169 17.40 20.70 -2.10
CA GLU A 169 16.74 20.59 -3.40
C GLU A 169 17.22 19.26 -4.00
N SER A 170 16.34 18.27 -4.11
CA SER A 170 16.63 17.02 -4.83
C SER A 170 15.67 16.86 -6.00
N ASP A 171 16.20 16.64 -7.19
CA ASP A 171 15.44 16.31 -8.41
C ASP A 171 14.91 14.84 -8.43
N GLY A 172 15.08 14.11 -7.32
CA GLY A 172 14.70 12.71 -7.14
C GLY A 172 13.21 12.48 -6.90
N GLY A 173 12.77 11.23 -7.12
CA GLY A 173 11.40 10.80 -6.85
C GLY A 173 11.21 10.24 -5.44
N ARG A 174 9.98 9.79 -5.15
CA ARG A 174 9.62 9.06 -3.93
C ARG A 174 8.63 7.96 -4.28
N TYR A 175 8.68 6.84 -3.57
CA TYR A 175 7.57 5.89 -3.58
C TYR A 175 6.42 6.47 -2.74
N ARG A 176 5.22 6.55 -3.28
CA ARG A 176 4.03 6.98 -2.56
C ARG A 176 3.25 5.77 -2.10
N VAL A 177 2.71 5.83 -0.89
CA VAL A 177 1.70 4.88 -0.43
C VAL A 177 0.39 5.28 -1.10
N LEU A 178 -0.08 4.43 -2.01
CA LEU A 178 -1.35 4.58 -2.71
C LEU A 178 -2.51 3.96 -1.91
N GLY A 179 -2.21 2.97 -1.07
CA GLY A 179 -3.17 2.30 -0.19
C GLY A 179 -2.44 1.46 0.86
N GLU A 180 -3.01 1.34 2.05
CA GLU A 180 -2.41 0.60 3.16
C GLU A 180 -3.43 -0.07 4.10
N THR A 181 -2.95 -0.92 5.00
CA THR A 181 -3.81 -1.48 6.06
C THR A 181 -4.06 -0.42 7.13
N MET A 182 -5.32 -0.25 7.53
CA MET A 182 -5.70 0.67 8.60
C MET A 182 -5.38 0.13 10.01
N ASP A 183 -5.24 -1.19 10.15
CA ASP A 183 -5.14 -1.84 11.46
C ASP A 183 -3.92 -2.78 11.62
N THR A 184 -3.88 -3.90 10.91
CA THR A 184 -2.90 -4.97 11.12
C THR A 184 -2.39 -5.51 9.80
N GLY A 185 -1.17 -6.04 9.77
CA GLY A 185 -0.62 -6.70 8.59
C GLY A 185 -1.44 -7.93 8.21
N VAL A 186 -1.52 -8.20 6.91
CA VAL A 186 -2.32 -9.33 6.38
C VAL A 186 -1.82 -10.68 6.90
N GLY A 187 -0.50 -10.89 7.01
CA GLY A 187 0.01 -12.14 7.56
C GLY A 187 -0.30 -12.30 9.05
N ASN A 188 -0.30 -11.23 9.84
CA ASN A 188 -0.72 -11.27 11.24
C ASN A 188 -2.23 -11.55 11.37
N ALA A 189 -3.06 -11.04 10.45
CA ALA A 189 -4.48 -11.38 10.41
C ALA A 189 -4.69 -12.89 10.21
N LEU A 190 -4.00 -13.47 9.21
CA LEU A 190 -4.02 -14.91 8.95
C LEU A 190 -3.51 -15.72 10.15
N ASP A 191 -2.36 -15.34 10.72
CA ASP A 191 -1.75 -16.03 11.87
C ASP A 191 -2.63 -15.96 13.13
N LYS A 192 -3.39 -14.89 13.34
CA LYS A 192 -4.33 -14.78 14.46
C LYS A 192 -5.47 -15.79 14.34
N VAL A 193 -6.05 -15.94 13.15
CA VAL A 193 -7.12 -16.92 12.91
C VAL A 193 -6.55 -18.34 13.00
N ALA A 194 -5.39 -18.60 12.38
CA ALA A 194 -4.72 -19.91 12.47
C ALA A 194 -4.46 -20.32 13.93
N ARG A 195 -3.95 -19.39 14.74
CA ARG A 195 -3.70 -19.64 16.17
C ARG A 195 -4.98 -19.89 16.95
N HIS A 196 -6.05 -19.14 16.68
CA HIS A 196 -7.36 -19.37 17.29
C HIS A 196 -7.89 -20.77 16.98
N ALA A 197 -7.65 -21.24 15.76
CA ALA A 197 -7.99 -22.59 15.32
C ALA A 197 -7.03 -23.69 15.82
N GLY A 198 -6.05 -23.35 16.68
CA GLY A 198 -5.10 -24.31 17.26
C GLY A 198 -3.92 -24.69 16.36
N LEU A 199 -3.70 -23.98 15.24
CA LEU A 199 -2.57 -24.21 14.36
C LEU A 199 -1.30 -23.51 14.89
N SER A 200 -0.16 -24.19 14.79
CA SER A 200 1.14 -23.58 15.12
C SER A 200 1.58 -22.56 14.07
N HIS A 201 2.50 -21.66 14.43
CA HIS A 201 3.15 -20.77 13.46
C HIS A 201 4.12 -21.57 12.54
N PRO A 202 4.31 -21.17 11.26
CA PRO A 202 3.55 -20.18 10.51
C PRO A 202 2.14 -20.68 10.16
N GLY A 203 1.14 -19.80 10.29
CA GLY A 203 -0.27 -20.12 10.09
C GLY A 203 -0.72 -20.03 8.63
N GLY A 204 -0.18 -19.06 7.88
CA GLY A 204 -0.52 -18.82 6.47
C GLY A 204 -0.52 -20.08 5.58
N PRO A 205 0.59 -20.83 5.48
CA PRO A 205 0.66 -22.04 4.66
C PRO A 205 -0.32 -23.15 5.09
N LYS A 206 -0.64 -23.23 6.38
CA LYS A 206 -1.58 -24.25 6.90
C LYS A 206 -3.02 -23.89 6.56
N LEU A 207 -3.36 -22.60 6.64
CA LEU A 207 -4.66 -22.12 6.15
C LEU A 207 -4.78 -22.33 4.64
N GLU A 208 -3.70 -22.12 3.88
CA GLU A 208 -3.66 -22.40 2.44
C GLU A 208 -3.99 -23.84 2.10
N GLU A 209 -3.38 -24.80 2.81
CA GLU A 209 -3.69 -26.23 2.63
C GLU A 209 -5.15 -26.56 2.96
N LEU A 210 -5.68 -26.01 4.06
CA LEU A 210 -7.06 -26.27 4.51
C LEU A 210 -8.13 -25.65 3.61
N ALA A 211 -7.83 -24.50 3.00
CA ALA A 211 -8.77 -23.77 2.14
C ALA A 211 -9.17 -24.55 0.88
N ALA A 212 -8.33 -25.49 0.43
CA ALA A 212 -8.61 -26.28 -0.78
C ALA A 212 -9.87 -27.15 -0.68
N ASP A 213 -10.27 -27.51 0.54
CA ASP A 213 -11.40 -28.40 0.83
C ASP A 213 -12.61 -27.66 1.46
N GLY A 214 -12.57 -26.32 1.52
CA GLY A 214 -13.59 -25.51 2.19
C GLY A 214 -14.61 -24.87 1.25
N ASP A 215 -15.83 -24.69 1.76
CA ASP A 215 -16.89 -23.92 1.11
C ASP A 215 -16.90 -22.46 1.58
N LEU A 216 -17.35 -21.54 0.71
CA LEU A 216 -17.42 -20.11 1.04
C LEU A 216 -18.53 -19.82 2.07
N ILE A 217 -18.17 -19.14 3.16
CA ILE A 217 -19.05 -18.55 4.16
C ILE A 217 -18.97 -17.02 4.14
N ASP A 218 -19.98 -16.36 4.70
CA ASP A 218 -20.06 -14.91 4.73
C ASP A 218 -19.08 -14.31 5.74
N LEU A 219 -18.03 -13.65 5.24
CA LEU A 219 -17.11 -12.83 6.02
C LEU A 219 -17.15 -11.36 5.59
N PRO A 220 -16.88 -10.40 6.50
CA PRO A 220 -16.85 -8.98 6.18
C PRO A 220 -15.80 -8.62 5.11
N TYR A 221 -16.20 -7.80 4.13
CA TYR A 221 -15.31 -7.24 3.11
C TYR A 221 -15.15 -5.73 3.35
N VAL A 222 -13.98 -5.29 3.82
CA VAL A 222 -13.76 -3.91 4.29
C VAL A 222 -12.61 -3.25 3.51
N VAL A 223 -12.99 -2.60 2.41
CA VAL A 223 -12.12 -1.70 1.63
C VAL A 223 -12.73 -0.30 1.68
N LYS A 224 -11.91 0.70 2.06
CA LYS A 224 -12.30 2.11 2.18
C LYS A 224 -11.37 2.95 1.29
N GLY A 225 -11.87 3.47 0.18
CA GLY A 225 -11.05 4.09 -0.86
C GLY A 225 -9.97 3.13 -1.39
N MET A 226 -8.71 3.40 -1.01
CA MET A 226 -7.54 2.59 -1.33
C MET A 226 -7.01 1.77 -0.13
N ASP A 227 -7.63 1.87 1.04
CA ASP A 227 -7.18 1.21 2.26
C ASP A 227 -8.04 0.00 2.61
N PHE A 228 -7.48 -0.92 3.40
CA PHE A 228 -8.17 -2.13 3.87
C PHE A 228 -8.09 -2.27 5.40
N SER A 229 -9.07 -2.94 6.00
CA SER A 229 -9.09 -3.29 7.43
C SER A 229 -9.30 -4.79 7.59
N PHE A 230 -8.42 -5.44 8.36
CA PHE A 230 -8.50 -6.87 8.61
C PHE A 230 -9.02 -7.22 10.01
N ALA A 231 -9.17 -6.25 10.92
CA ALA A 231 -9.62 -6.53 12.29
C ALA A 231 -11.03 -7.15 12.32
N GLY A 232 -11.97 -6.60 11.56
CA GLY A 232 -13.36 -7.09 11.53
C GLY A 232 -13.49 -8.51 10.97
N ILE A 233 -12.75 -8.82 9.90
CA ILE A 233 -12.75 -10.17 9.32
C ILE A 233 -12.07 -11.20 10.23
N VAL A 234 -11.02 -10.82 10.97
CA VAL A 234 -10.40 -11.71 11.96
C VAL A 234 -11.39 -12.08 13.05
N THR A 235 -12.10 -11.10 13.63
CA THR A 235 -13.12 -11.37 14.66
C THR A 235 -14.24 -12.24 14.10
N ALA A 236 -14.79 -11.91 12.93
CA ALA A 236 -15.85 -12.71 12.32
C ALA A 236 -15.42 -14.15 12.02
N ALA A 237 -14.17 -14.37 11.59
CA ALA A 237 -13.64 -15.71 11.36
C ALA A 237 -13.45 -16.50 12.67
N GLN A 238 -13.03 -15.83 13.75
CA GLN A 238 -12.92 -16.46 15.08
C GLN A 238 -14.30 -16.82 15.64
N ASP A 239 -15.27 -15.92 15.52
CA ASP A 239 -16.66 -16.17 15.93
C ASP A 239 -17.26 -17.34 15.14
N ALA A 240 -17.01 -17.43 13.83
CA ALA A 240 -17.46 -18.54 13.00
C ALA A 240 -16.88 -19.89 13.46
N LEU A 241 -15.59 -19.93 13.85
CA LEU A 241 -14.96 -21.12 14.43
C LEU A 241 -15.60 -21.49 15.77
N ASP A 242 -15.85 -20.51 16.63
CA ASP A 242 -16.47 -20.71 17.95
C ASP A 242 -17.93 -21.21 17.82
N ASP A 243 -18.64 -20.76 16.78
CA ASP A 243 -20.00 -21.21 16.42
C ASP A 243 -20.02 -22.58 15.71
N GLY A 244 -18.85 -23.17 15.44
CA GLY A 244 -18.70 -24.53 14.94
C GLY A 244 -18.61 -24.67 13.42
N ALA A 245 -18.28 -23.61 12.68
CA ALA A 245 -17.92 -23.71 11.27
C ALA A 245 -16.67 -24.59 11.08
N ALA A 246 -16.60 -25.29 9.94
CA ALA A 246 -15.41 -26.08 9.61
C ALA A 246 -14.20 -25.16 9.39
N ILE A 247 -13.02 -25.61 9.81
CA ILE A 247 -11.80 -24.80 9.67
C ILE A 247 -11.45 -24.59 8.19
N GLU A 248 -11.78 -25.57 7.36
CA GLU A 248 -11.64 -25.54 5.91
C GLU A 248 -12.47 -24.40 5.30
N ASP A 249 -13.75 -24.29 5.68
CA ASP A 249 -14.66 -23.23 5.22
C ASP A 249 -14.18 -21.84 5.64
N VAL A 250 -13.74 -21.71 6.89
CA VAL A 250 -13.18 -20.46 7.42
C VAL A 250 -11.87 -20.11 6.70
N ALA A 251 -10.99 -21.08 6.46
CA ALA A 251 -9.73 -20.86 5.76
C ALA A 251 -9.95 -20.45 4.29
N CYS A 252 -10.88 -21.10 3.59
CA CYS A 252 -11.31 -20.78 2.23
C CYS A 252 -11.85 -19.34 2.19
N SER A 253 -12.82 -19.03 3.04
CA SER A 253 -13.48 -17.73 3.08
C SER A 253 -12.55 -16.60 3.47
N LEU A 254 -11.65 -16.85 4.41
CA LEU A 254 -10.66 -15.87 4.84
C LEU A 254 -9.70 -15.53 3.68
N GLN A 255 -9.19 -16.54 2.96
CA GLN A 255 -8.31 -16.31 1.81
C GLN A 255 -9.03 -15.63 0.66
N GLU A 256 -10.19 -16.14 0.24
CA GLU A 256 -10.96 -15.55 -0.86
C GLU A 256 -11.29 -14.09 -0.56
N THR A 257 -11.70 -13.78 0.66
CA THR A 257 -12.08 -12.42 1.04
C THR A 257 -10.87 -11.50 1.15
N ILE A 258 -9.81 -11.90 1.87
CA ILE A 258 -8.60 -11.08 2.05
C ILE A 258 -7.88 -10.84 0.73
N PHE A 259 -7.68 -11.87 -0.08
CA PHE A 259 -6.95 -11.73 -1.34
C PHE A 259 -7.76 -10.98 -2.40
N ALA A 260 -9.10 -11.10 -2.39
CA ALA A 260 -9.94 -10.24 -3.21
C ALA A 260 -9.87 -8.77 -2.77
N MET A 261 -9.72 -8.45 -1.48
CA MET A 261 -9.49 -7.08 -0.99
C MET A 261 -8.15 -6.53 -1.49
N LEU A 262 -7.06 -7.29 -1.35
CA LEU A 262 -5.74 -6.88 -1.82
C LEU A 262 -5.72 -6.69 -3.36
N THR A 263 -6.36 -7.60 -4.09
CA THR A 263 -6.45 -7.56 -5.56
C THR A 263 -7.29 -6.38 -6.03
N GLU A 264 -8.41 -6.08 -5.36
CA GLU A 264 -9.24 -4.90 -5.65
C GLU A 264 -8.46 -3.59 -5.50
N VAL A 265 -7.71 -3.43 -4.40
CA VAL A 265 -6.90 -2.21 -4.20
C VAL A 265 -5.75 -2.13 -5.19
N ALA A 266 -5.10 -3.25 -5.52
CA ALA A 266 -4.08 -3.27 -6.58
C ALA A 266 -4.66 -2.85 -7.95
N GLU A 267 -5.84 -3.36 -8.31
CA GLU A 267 -6.55 -2.99 -9.54
C GLU A 267 -6.93 -1.49 -9.58
N ARG A 268 -7.36 -0.94 -8.43
CA ARG A 268 -7.61 0.50 -8.29
C ARG A 268 -6.35 1.31 -8.45
N ALA A 269 -5.22 0.88 -7.87
CA ALA A 269 -3.95 1.58 -7.98
C ALA A 269 -3.44 1.60 -9.43
N LEU A 270 -3.53 0.47 -10.15
CA LEU A 270 -3.22 0.40 -11.58
C LEU A 270 -4.13 1.34 -12.40
N SER A 271 -5.42 1.42 -12.05
CA SER A 271 -6.36 2.34 -12.70
C SER A 271 -6.06 3.81 -12.41
N LEU A 272 -5.73 4.14 -11.18
CA LEU A 272 -5.41 5.49 -10.74
C LEU A 272 -4.14 6.01 -11.41
N THR A 273 -3.13 5.15 -11.51
CA THR A 273 -1.81 5.47 -12.07
C THR A 273 -1.69 5.21 -13.57
N GLY A 274 -2.73 4.64 -14.20
CA GLY A 274 -2.63 4.19 -15.60
C GLY A 274 -1.46 3.24 -15.87
N SER A 275 -0.90 2.60 -14.85
CA SER A 275 0.19 1.64 -14.99
C SER A 275 -0.36 0.29 -15.41
N ASP A 276 0.39 -0.37 -16.27
CA ASP A 276 0.14 -1.74 -16.74
C ASP A 276 1.21 -2.70 -16.21
N GLU A 277 1.90 -2.34 -15.12
CA GLU A 277 2.95 -3.14 -14.51
C GLU A 277 2.67 -3.30 -13.01
N LEU A 278 2.50 -4.55 -12.56
CA LEU A 278 2.32 -4.90 -11.15
C LEU A 278 3.48 -5.78 -10.65
N VAL A 279 4.08 -5.40 -9.54
CA VAL A 279 5.06 -6.21 -8.81
C VAL A 279 4.49 -6.64 -7.47
N LEU A 280 4.70 -7.91 -7.11
CA LEU A 280 4.31 -8.45 -5.81
C LEU A 280 5.54 -8.61 -4.90
N GLY A 281 5.41 -8.25 -3.62
CA GLY A 281 6.43 -8.43 -2.59
C GLY A 281 5.85 -8.87 -1.24
N GLY A 282 6.72 -9.24 -0.30
CA GLY A 282 6.35 -9.63 1.06
C GLY A 282 5.99 -11.12 1.22
N GLY A 283 6.15 -11.66 2.43
CA GLY A 283 6.07 -13.11 2.67
C GLY A 283 4.73 -13.76 2.33
N VAL A 284 3.62 -13.03 2.44
CA VAL A 284 2.26 -13.54 2.10
C VAL A 284 2.09 -13.74 0.60
N ALA A 285 2.92 -13.08 -0.21
CA ALA A 285 2.99 -13.31 -1.65
C ALA A 285 3.40 -14.73 -2.05
N ASN A 286 3.82 -15.58 -1.12
CA ASN A 286 4.06 -17.00 -1.39
C ASN A 286 2.78 -17.81 -1.56
N ASN A 287 1.64 -17.31 -1.10
CA ASN A 287 0.36 -17.99 -1.22
C ASN A 287 -0.07 -18.09 -2.69
N ALA A 288 -0.32 -19.31 -3.16
CA ALA A 288 -0.65 -19.61 -4.54
C ALA A 288 -1.97 -18.97 -4.97
N ARG A 289 -2.96 -18.90 -4.07
CA ARG A 289 -4.26 -18.31 -4.37
C ARG A 289 -4.18 -16.80 -4.57
N LEU A 290 -3.43 -16.08 -3.72
CA LEU A 290 -3.17 -14.65 -3.92
C LEU A 290 -2.48 -14.38 -5.27
N ARG A 291 -1.48 -15.20 -5.63
CA ARG A 291 -0.80 -15.11 -6.92
C ARG A 291 -1.77 -15.31 -8.08
N GLU A 292 -2.59 -16.36 -8.02
CA GLU A 292 -3.60 -16.65 -9.05
C GLU A 292 -4.57 -15.47 -9.24
N MET A 293 -5.10 -14.89 -8.15
CA MET A 293 -6.01 -13.75 -8.21
C MET A 293 -5.36 -12.52 -8.88
N LEU A 294 -4.16 -12.16 -8.46
CA LEU A 294 -3.45 -10.98 -9.00
C LEU A 294 -3.08 -11.19 -10.46
N GLN A 295 -2.67 -12.40 -10.84
CA GLN A 295 -2.38 -12.74 -12.23
C GLN A 295 -3.65 -12.66 -13.08
N GLY A 296 -4.76 -13.26 -12.63
CA GLY A 296 -6.05 -13.19 -13.33
C GLY A 296 -6.55 -11.75 -13.51
N MET A 297 -6.43 -10.92 -12.47
CA MET A 297 -6.76 -9.49 -12.55
C MET A 297 -5.90 -8.75 -13.59
N CYS A 298 -4.59 -8.99 -13.60
CA CYS A 298 -3.68 -8.37 -14.57
C CYS A 298 -3.98 -8.84 -16.00
N GLU A 299 -4.26 -10.13 -16.21
CA GLU A 299 -4.65 -10.68 -17.51
C GLU A 299 -5.96 -10.08 -18.04
N GLU A 300 -6.99 -9.94 -17.19
CA GLU A 300 -8.27 -9.31 -17.53
C GLU A 300 -8.13 -7.82 -17.93
N ARG A 301 -7.13 -7.15 -17.35
CA ARG A 301 -6.81 -5.74 -17.62
C ARG A 301 -5.88 -5.56 -18.83
N GLY A 302 -5.05 -6.55 -19.14
CA GLY A 302 -3.94 -6.42 -20.08
C GLY A 302 -2.67 -5.84 -19.46
N ALA A 303 -2.53 -5.93 -18.13
CA ALA A 303 -1.33 -5.54 -17.40
C ALA A 303 -0.34 -6.72 -17.26
N ALA A 304 0.94 -6.42 -17.15
CA ALA A 304 1.99 -7.36 -16.80
C ALA A 304 2.09 -7.52 -15.28
N CYS A 305 2.20 -8.75 -14.80
CA CYS A 305 2.41 -9.05 -13.39
C CYS A 305 3.75 -9.77 -13.21
N PHE A 306 4.55 -9.33 -12.24
CA PHE A 306 5.78 -10.00 -11.86
C PHE A 306 5.77 -10.37 -10.37
N MET A 307 6.07 -11.63 -10.11
CA MET A 307 6.17 -12.20 -8.78
C MET A 307 7.56 -12.81 -8.63
N PRO A 308 8.42 -12.27 -7.76
CA PRO A 308 9.73 -12.84 -7.49
C PRO A 308 9.69 -14.30 -7.06
N GLU A 309 10.81 -15.00 -7.22
CA GLU A 309 11.02 -16.31 -6.61
C GLU A 309 10.77 -16.26 -5.09
N SER A 310 10.27 -17.34 -4.51
CA SER A 310 9.94 -17.42 -3.08
C SER A 310 11.06 -16.98 -2.15
N ARG A 311 12.32 -17.23 -2.51
CA ARG A 311 13.50 -16.79 -1.75
C ARG A 311 13.69 -15.27 -1.65
N PHE A 312 13.05 -14.49 -2.53
CA PHE A 312 13.10 -13.03 -2.54
C PHE A 312 11.84 -12.36 -1.99
N LEU A 313 10.76 -13.13 -1.76
CA LEU A 313 9.48 -12.61 -1.25
C LEU A 313 9.47 -12.49 0.28
N GLY A 314 10.11 -13.41 0.99
CA GLY A 314 10.29 -13.32 2.44
C GLY A 314 11.35 -12.28 2.82
N ASP A 315 11.50 -12.02 4.11
CA ASP A 315 12.55 -11.14 4.61
C ASP A 315 13.93 -11.77 4.32
N ASN A 316 14.75 -11.07 3.53
CA ASN A 316 16.05 -11.55 3.09
C ASN A 316 17.04 -10.39 2.93
N ALA A 317 18.33 -10.65 3.10
CA ALA A 317 19.34 -9.62 2.92
C ALA A 317 19.68 -9.32 1.45
N ALA A 318 19.26 -10.15 0.48
CA ALA A 318 19.51 -9.89 -0.94
C ALA A 318 18.81 -8.61 -1.41
N MET A 319 17.55 -8.38 -1.00
CA MET A 319 16.85 -7.13 -1.30
C MET A 319 17.53 -5.90 -0.69
N ILE A 320 18.13 -6.05 0.51
CA ILE A 320 18.88 -4.99 1.19
C ILE A 320 20.19 -4.71 0.45
N ALA A 321 20.94 -5.75 0.07
CA ALA A 321 22.19 -5.61 -0.67
C ALA A 321 21.97 -4.96 -2.05
N LEU A 322 20.96 -5.41 -2.80
CA LEU A 322 20.59 -4.85 -4.10
C LEU A 322 20.23 -3.36 -3.96
N THR A 323 19.31 -3.03 -3.08
CA THR A 323 18.85 -1.64 -2.91
C THR A 323 19.99 -0.75 -2.40
N GLY A 324 20.80 -1.27 -1.48
CA GLY A 324 21.99 -0.62 -0.98
C GLY A 324 23.02 -0.34 -2.08
N SER A 325 23.21 -1.25 -3.04
CA SER A 325 24.10 -1.01 -4.19
C SER A 325 23.62 0.12 -5.10
N LYS A 326 22.29 0.22 -5.33
CA LYS A 326 21.68 1.30 -6.11
C LYS A 326 21.86 2.65 -5.42
N MET A 327 21.56 2.69 -4.12
CA MET A 327 21.78 3.86 -3.26
C MET A 327 23.25 4.28 -3.26
N LEU A 328 24.18 3.33 -3.08
CA LEU A 328 25.61 3.60 -3.10
C LEU A 328 26.08 4.19 -4.44
N ALA A 329 25.60 3.65 -5.56
CA ALA A 329 25.90 4.17 -6.89
C ALA A 329 25.41 5.61 -7.09
N ALA A 330 24.33 6.01 -6.41
CA ALA A 330 23.83 7.39 -6.37
C ALA A 330 24.55 8.28 -5.34
N GLY A 331 25.46 7.72 -4.54
CA GLY A 331 26.17 8.43 -3.47
C GLY A 331 25.44 8.49 -2.13
N ASP A 332 24.32 7.78 -1.98
CA ASP A 332 23.52 7.72 -0.75
C ASP A 332 24.22 6.85 0.29
N THR A 333 25.10 7.48 1.08
CA THR A 333 25.84 6.84 2.17
C THR A 333 25.51 7.52 3.50
N LEU A 334 25.74 6.80 4.61
CA LEU A 334 25.46 7.28 5.96
C LEU A 334 26.74 7.30 6.80
N PRO A 335 27.06 8.43 7.45
CA PRO A 335 27.97 8.45 8.58
C PRO A 335 27.46 7.53 9.70
N ILE A 336 28.37 6.94 10.47
CA ILE A 336 28.02 6.00 11.56
C ILE A 336 27.19 6.70 12.64
N GLU A 337 27.50 7.96 12.94
CA GLU A 337 26.77 8.80 13.90
C GLU A 337 25.30 9.03 13.49
N ASP A 338 25.02 9.05 12.18
CA ASP A 338 23.69 9.30 11.61
C ASP A 338 22.94 8.00 11.27
N SER A 339 23.55 6.84 11.53
CA SER A 339 23.03 5.52 11.15
C SER A 339 21.97 4.97 12.12
N GLY A 340 21.35 5.83 12.94
CA GLY A 340 20.29 5.45 13.87
C GLY A 340 19.15 4.69 13.20
N VAL A 341 18.69 3.61 13.85
CA VAL A 341 17.57 2.79 13.38
C VAL A 341 16.26 3.57 13.42
N ARG A 342 15.33 3.21 12.55
CA ARG A 342 14.04 3.90 12.40
C ARG A 342 12.90 2.87 12.39
N PRO A 343 12.38 2.45 13.55
CA PRO A 343 11.31 1.46 13.64
C PRO A 343 10.05 1.82 12.82
N ASP A 344 9.82 3.12 12.63
CA ASP A 344 8.70 3.78 11.98
C ASP A 344 9.04 4.32 10.57
N TYR A 345 10.09 3.78 9.92
CA TYR A 345 10.57 4.31 8.65
C TYR A 345 9.58 4.07 7.50
N ARG A 346 8.70 5.04 7.20
CA ARG A 346 7.76 4.92 6.09
C ARG A 346 8.48 4.91 4.73
N PRO A 347 7.99 4.13 3.74
CA PRO A 347 8.56 4.11 2.40
C PRO A 347 8.44 5.46 1.67
N ASP A 348 7.41 6.26 1.97
CA ASP A 348 7.19 7.60 1.39
C ASP A 348 8.12 8.70 1.90
N GLN A 349 8.80 8.45 3.01
CA GLN A 349 9.82 9.34 3.54
C GLN A 349 11.16 9.18 2.84
N VAL A 350 11.36 8.08 2.09
CA VAL A 350 12.63 7.74 1.44
C VAL A 350 12.78 8.57 0.16
N PRO A 351 13.78 9.47 0.07
CA PRO A 351 14.15 10.06 -1.22
C PRO A 351 14.74 8.96 -2.10
N VAL A 352 14.26 8.86 -3.34
CA VAL A 352 14.75 7.90 -4.33
C VAL A 352 15.64 8.65 -5.31
N THR A 353 16.94 8.67 -5.01
CA THR A 353 17.98 9.36 -5.79
C THR A 353 18.56 8.46 -6.91
N TRP A 354 18.48 7.15 -6.74
CA TRP A 354 19.04 6.15 -7.67
C TRP A 354 18.18 5.89 -8.92
N ARG A 355 17.13 6.69 -9.13
CA ARG A 355 16.21 6.60 -10.29
C ARG A 355 16.19 7.90 -11.09
N ASP A 356 17.29 8.64 -11.09
CA ASP A 356 17.43 9.90 -11.82
C ASP A 356 17.32 9.69 -13.33
N GLY A 357 16.14 10.00 -13.89
CA GLY A 357 15.85 9.84 -15.31
C GLY A 357 14.56 9.08 -15.59
N ASP A 358 14.12 8.24 -14.64
CA ASP A 358 12.94 7.39 -14.80
C ASP A 358 11.64 8.21 -14.89
N SER A 359 10.67 7.65 -15.60
CA SER A 359 9.33 8.20 -15.69
C SER A 359 8.59 7.98 -14.36
N SER A 360 7.68 8.90 -13.99
CA SER A 360 6.75 8.59 -12.89
C SER A 360 5.85 7.45 -13.32
N THR A 361 5.41 6.62 -12.38
CA THR A 361 4.20 5.82 -12.62
C THR A 361 3.13 6.83 -13.06
N ALA A 362 2.64 6.69 -14.30
CA ALA A 362 2.00 7.79 -15.01
C ALA A 362 0.85 8.41 -14.18
N VAL A 363 0.61 9.71 -14.36
CA VAL A 363 -0.59 10.38 -13.85
C VAL A 363 -1.20 11.10 -15.04
N VAL A 364 -1.69 10.32 -16.01
CA VAL A 364 -2.44 10.85 -17.16
C VAL A 364 -3.58 9.89 -17.47
N PRO A 365 -4.86 10.29 -17.33
CA PRO A 365 -5.95 9.51 -17.88
C PRO A 365 -6.02 9.74 -19.40
N ALA A 366 -6.09 8.66 -20.16
CA ALA A 366 -6.49 8.71 -21.56
C ALA A 366 -7.94 9.21 -21.66
N GLU A 367 -8.18 10.17 -22.55
CA GLU A 367 -9.51 10.61 -22.93
C GLU A 367 -10.20 9.50 -23.73
N GLU A 368 -10.98 8.65 -23.07
CA GLU A 368 -11.93 7.76 -23.76
C GLU A 368 -13.37 8.01 -23.31
N ARG A 369 -14.28 7.94 -24.28
CA ARG A 369 -15.73 8.16 -24.12
C ARG A 369 -16.42 7.03 -23.34
N GLU A 370 -15.72 5.93 -23.07
CA GLU A 370 -16.07 4.92 -22.06
C GLU A 370 -15.09 5.03 -20.89
N ARG A 371 -15.56 5.44 -19.70
CA ARG A 371 -14.74 5.40 -18.50
C ARG A 371 -14.86 3.99 -17.89
N ARG A 372 -13.99 3.07 -18.30
CA ARG A 372 -13.83 1.76 -17.63
C ARG A 372 -13.10 2.00 -16.31
N GLY A 373 -13.85 2.12 -15.21
CA GLY A 373 -13.28 2.13 -13.87
C GLY A 373 -12.78 0.74 -13.47
N ALA A 374 -12.07 0.66 -12.35
CA ALA A 374 -11.62 -0.62 -11.80
C ALA A 374 -12.77 -1.60 -11.58
N GLU A 375 -13.98 -1.13 -11.23
CA GLU A 375 -15.08 -2.02 -10.82
C GLU A 375 -16.33 -1.94 -11.71
N ALA A 376 -16.51 -0.84 -12.44
CA ALA A 376 -17.71 -0.59 -13.21
C ALA A 376 -17.39 0.03 -14.57
N VAL A 377 -18.22 -0.31 -15.55
CA VAL A 377 -18.31 0.41 -16.82
C VAL A 377 -19.38 1.47 -16.66
N VAL A 378 -19.02 2.71 -17.01
CA VAL A 378 -19.93 3.86 -16.96
C VAL A 378 -20.20 4.32 -18.38
N GLU A 379 -21.45 4.20 -18.81
CA GLU A 379 -21.95 4.73 -20.07
C GLU A 379 -22.62 6.09 -19.82
N VAL A 380 -22.05 7.14 -20.40
CA VAL A 380 -22.55 8.52 -20.24
C VAL A 380 -23.31 8.93 -21.49
N GLY A 381 -24.64 9.00 -21.38
CA GLY A 381 -25.53 9.57 -22.39
C GLY A 381 -25.75 11.08 -22.22
N GLU A 382 -26.69 11.64 -22.98
CA GLU A 382 -26.99 13.09 -22.96
C GLU A 382 -27.54 13.55 -21.60
N ASP A 383 -28.57 12.86 -21.09
CA ASP A 383 -29.25 13.19 -19.82
C ASP A 383 -29.08 12.10 -18.74
N ARG A 384 -28.50 10.96 -19.11
CA ARG A 384 -28.50 9.72 -18.32
C ARG A 384 -27.11 9.12 -18.23
N VAL A 385 -26.82 8.49 -17.09
CA VAL A 385 -25.61 7.73 -16.84
C VAL A 385 -26.02 6.34 -16.39
N VAL A 386 -25.52 5.32 -17.08
CA VAL A 386 -25.73 3.91 -16.70
C VAL A 386 -24.41 3.38 -16.17
N LYS A 387 -24.40 2.97 -14.90
CA LYS A 387 -23.25 2.34 -14.24
C LYS A 387 -23.53 0.86 -14.10
N ARG A 388 -22.67 0.01 -14.66
CA ARG A 388 -22.76 -1.46 -14.56
C ARG A 388 -21.51 -2.02 -13.89
N ARG A 389 -21.68 -2.74 -12.79
CA ARG A 389 -20.58 -3.46 -12.12
C ARG A 389 -20.35 -4.78 -12.85
N VAL A 390 -19.18 -4.90 -13.47
CA VAL A 390 -18.83 -6.08 -14.27
C VAL A 390 -18.33 -7.21 -13.36
N PRO A 391 -18.63 -8.48 -13.69
CA PRO A 391 -18.06 -9.61 -12.96
C PRO A 391 -16.53 -9.57 -12.93
N LYS A 392 -15.93 -9.96 -11.80
CA LYS A 392 -14.48 -10.10 -11.65
C LYS A 392 -14.10 -11.57 -11.61
N GLY A 393 -13.44 -12.06 -12.65
CA GLY A 393 -13.09 -13.48 -12.78
C GLY A 393 -12.03 -13.94 -11.78
N TYR A 394 -11.24 -13.02 -11.23
CA TYR A 394 -10.28 -13.31 -10.17
C TYR A 394 -10.92 -13.63 -8.80
N ARG A 395 -12.20 -13.31 -8.58
CA ARG A 395 -12.88 -13.53 -7.28
C ARG A 395 -13.65 -14.85 -7.29
N HIS A 396 -13.89 -15.42 -6.11
CA HIS A 396 -14.89 -16.45 -5.96
C HIS A 396 -16.26 -15.97 -6.51
N PRO A 397 -16.98 -16.76 -7.33
CA PRO A 397 -18.23 -16.32 -7.98
C PRO A 397 -19.28 -15.82 -6.99
N ASP A 398 -19.49 -16.52 -5.87
CA ASP A 398 -20.47 -16.13 -4.86
C ASP A 398 -20.07 -14.83 -4.13
N LEU A 399 -18.77 -14.62 -3.89
CA LEU A 399 -18.24 -13.40 -3.30
C LEU A 399 -18.45 -12.21 -4.26
N ASP A 400 -18.12 -12.38 -5.54
CA ASP A 400 -18.29 -11.35 -6.56
C ASP A 400 -19.77 -10.97 -6.74
N ASP A 401 -20.65 -11.95 -6.88
CA ASP A 401 -22.09 -11.75 -6.99
C ASP A 401 -22.66 -10.98 -5.79
N ARG A 402 -22.24 -11.36 -4.58
CA ARG A 402 -22.64 -10.67 -3.33
C ARG A 402 -22.19 -9.22 -3.34
N LEU A 403 -20.90 -8.98 -3.59
CA LEU A 403 -20.31 -7.63 -3.60
C LEU A 403 -20.97 -6.73 -4.64
N ARG A 404 -21.18 -7.21 -5.87
CA ARG A 404 -21.82 -6.44 -6.94
C ARG A 404 -23.25 -6.06 -6.57
N ARG A 405 -24.04 -7.00 -6.03
CA ARG A 405 -25.42 -6.76 -5.57
C ARG A 405 -25.47 -5.75 -4.42
N GLU A 406 -24.65 -5.95 -3.40
CA GLU A 406 -24.64 -5.13 -2.19
C GLU A 406 -24.18 -3.70 -2.48
N ARG A 407 -23.09 -3.53 -3.22
CA ARG A 407 -22.59 -2.19 -3.59
C ARG A 407 -23.54 -1.45 -4.51
N THR A 408 -24.19 -2.13 -5.46
CA THR A 408 -25.23 -1.54 -6.33
C THR A 408 -26.38 -0.99 -5.48
N ARG A 409 -26.85 -1.77 -4.50
CA ARG A 409 -27.93 -1.36 -3.59
C ARG A 409 -27.48 -0.22 -2.66
N SER A 410 -26.27 -0.32 -2.10
CA SER A 410 -25.72 0.67 -1.17
C SER A 410 -25.54 2.03 -1.86
N GLU A 411 -24.89 2.05 -3.04
CA GLU A 411 -24.65 3.27 -3.81
C GLU A 411 -25.96 3.99 -4.16
N ALA A 412 -26.98 3.25 -4.63
CA ALA A 412 -28.27 3.83 -4.92
C ALA A 412 -28.95 4.40 -3.65
N LYS A 413 -28.90 3.66 -2.53
CA LYS A 413 -29.46 4.09 -1.24
C LYS A 413 -28.79 5.38 -0.76
N LEU A 414 -27.46 5.43 -0.79
CA LEU A 414 -26.66 6.55 -0.28
C LEU A 414 -26.77 7.78 -1.19
N THR A 415 -26.73 7.59 -2.51
CA THR A 415 -26.96 8.68 -3.49
C THR A 415 -28.32 9.34 -3.28
N ALA A 416 -29.38 8.53 -3.11
CA ALA A 416 -30.72 9.05 -2.82
C ALA A 416 -30.81 9.70 -1.43
N ARG A 417 -30.07 9.19 -0.44
CA ARG A 417 -30.00 9.75 0.92
C ARG A 417 -29.31 11.11 0.93
N ALA A 418 -28.17 11.26 0.25
CA ALA A 418 -27.45 12.53 0.10
C ALA A 418 -28.38 13.64 -0.43
N ARG A 419 -29.14 13.34 -1.49
CA ARG A 419 -30.15 14.29 -2.02
C ARG A 419 -31.22 14.68 -1.00
N ARG A 420 -31.72 13.73 -0.19
CA ARG A 420 -32.72 14.04 0.85
C ARG A 420 -32.16 14.95 1.95
N LEU A 421 -30.85 14.92 2.18
CA LEU A 421 -30.16 15.81 3.11
C LEU A 421 -29.85 17.19 2.50
N GLY A 422 -30.20 17.42 1.24
CA GLY A 422 -29.91 18.67 0.53
C GLY A 422 -28.51 18.73 -0.10
N VAL A 423 -27.75 17.63 -0.06
CA VAL A 423 -26.47 17.53 -0.77
C VAL A 423 -26.73 17.23 -2.26
N PRO A 424 -26.27 18.08 -3.19
CA PRO A 424 -26.41 17.82 -4.62
C PRO A 424 -25.71 16.50 -5.01
N ALA A 425 -26.47 15.59 -5.59
CA ALA A 425 -26.02 14.31 -6.11
C ALA A 425 -26.97 13.87 -7.26
N PRO A 426 -26.60 12.91 -8.11
CA PRO A 426 -27.46 12.43 -9.20
C PRO A 426 -28.80 11.89 -8.69
N VAL A 427 -29.88 12.08 -9.46
CA VAL A 427 -31.14 11.39 -9.19
C VAL A 427 -30.99 9.94 -9.62
N VAL A 428 -31.29 9.01 -8.72
CA VAL A 428 -31.38 7.58 -9.05
C VAL A 428 -32.68 7.35 -9.82
N LEU A 429 -32.56 6.99 -11.09
CA LEU A 429 -33.66 6.75 -12.01
C LEU A 429 -34.15 5.29 -11.93
N ASP A 430 -33.22 4.35 -11.90
CA ASP A 430 -33.50 2.91 -11.77
C ASP A 430 -32.33 2.17 -11.10
N VAL A 431 -32.63 1.02 -10.50
CA VAL A 431 -31.65 0.16 -9.84
C VAL A 431 -32.02 -1.30 -10.08
N ASP A 432 -31.12 -2.04 -10.71
CA ASP A 432 -31.23 -3.49 -10.84
C ASP A 432 -30.04 -4.17 -10.16
N PRO A 433 -30.21 -4.64 -8.91
CA PRO A 433 -29.15 -5.36 -8.21
C PRO A 433 -28.80 -6.70 -8.85
N VAL A 434 -29.72 -7.36 -9.57
CA VAL A 434 -29.47 -8.67 -10.19
C VAL A 434 -28.49 -8.52 -11.34
N GLU A 435 -28.71 -7.53 -12.19
CA GLU A 435 -27.80 -7.17 -13.28
C GLU A 435 -26.64 -6.25 -12.83
N ALA A 436 -26.62 -5.87 -11.54
CA ALA A 436 -25.68 -4.95 -10.92
C ALA A 436 -25.56 -3.60 -11.67
N THR A 437 -26.71 -3.02 -12.01
CA THR A 437 -26.82 -1.74 -12.72
C THR A 437 -27.53 -0.66 -11.91
N ILE A 438 -27.07 0.58 -12.09
CA ILE A 438 -27.71 1.80 -11.57
C ILE A 438 -27.86 2.77 -12.73
N GLU A 439 -29.06 3.30 -12.93
CA GLU A 439 -29.32 4.41 -13.84
C GLU A 439 -29.46 5.71 -13.05
N LEU A 440 -28.69 6.72 -13.43
CA LEU A 440 -28.59 8.02 -12.77
C LEU A 440 -28.85 9.15 -13.77
N THR A 441 -29.33 10.30 -13.32
CA THR A 441 -29.27 11.53 -14.14
C THR A 441 -27.83 11.98 -14.32
N ARG A 442 -27.48 12.50 -15.49
CA ARG A 442 -26.18 13.14 -15.69
C ARG A 442 -26.10 14.45 -14.89
N VAL A 443 -24.95 14.69 -14.25
CA VAL A 443 -24.70 15.89 -13.44
C VAL A 443 -23.35 16.48 -13.80
N GLY A 444 -23.35 17.74 -14.23
CA GLY A 444 -22.15 18.50 -14.60
C GLY A 444 -21.42 17.97 -15.83
N ASP A 445 -20.81 18.87 -16.61
CA ASP A 445 -20.03 18.48 -17.79
C ASP A 445 -18.56 18.17 -17.46
N ARG A 446 -18.05 18.67 -16.34
CA ARG A 446 -16.66 18.46 -15.87
C ARG A 446 -16.58 18.10 -14.40
N ASP A 447 -15.50 17.44 -14.02
CA ASP A 447 -15.19 17.11 -12.63
C ASP A 447 -14.37 18.23 -11.99
N LEU A 448 -14.31 18.25 -10.67
CA LEU A 448 -13.62 19.28 -9.89
C LEU A 448 -12.13 19.35 -10.23
N GLN A 449 -11.50 18.23 -10.59
CA GLN A 449 -10.10 18.19 -11.02
C GLN A 449 -9.82 19.13 -12.22
N ALA A 450 -10.79 19.31 -13.12
CA ALA A 450 -10.60 20.13 -14.31
C ALA A 450 -10.55 21.65 -14.01
N ASP A 451 -11.04 22.08 -12.85
CA ASP A 451 -11.12 23.49 -12.44
C ASP A 451 -11.19 23.59 -10.92
N LEU A 452 -10.04 23.32 -10.31
CA LEU A 452 -9.86 23.36 -8.88
C LEU A 452 -9.89 24.82 -8.39
N ASP A 453 -10.93 25.17 -7.64
CA ASP A 453 -11.10 26.47 -7.00
C ASP A 453 -11.39 26.26 -5.50
N PRO A 454 -10.63 26.90 -4.58
CA PRO A 454 -10.92 26.90 -3.16
C PRO A 454 -12.41 27.16 -2.81
N ALA A 455 -13.10 28.05 -3.54
CA ALA A 455 -14.52 28.33 -3.30
C ALA A 455 -15.44 27.13 -3.59
N LEU A 456 -15.09 26.28 -4.55
CA LEU A 456 -15.82 25.02 -4.81
C LEU A 456 -15.50 23.99 -3.72
N LEU A 457 -14.28 23.99 -3.18
CA LEU A 457 -13.87 23.11 -2.08
C LEU A 457 -14.59 23.44 -0.77
N GLU A 458 -14.90 24.71 -0.51
CA GLU A 458 -15.75 25.09 0.63
C GLU A 458 -17.15 24.42 0.54
N GLN A 459 -17.72 24.36 -0.66
CA GLN A 459 -19.00 23.67 -0.88
C GLN A 459 -18.86 22.15 -0.64
N VAL A 460 -17.78 21.53 -1.12
CA VAL A 460 -17.49 20.11 -0.87
C VAL A 460 -17.37 19.83 0.63
N GLY A 461 -16.62 20.66 1.37
CA GLY A 461 -16.46 20.53 2.83
C GLY A 461 -17.79 20.61 3.57
N THR A 462 -18.65 21.56 3.16
CA THR A 462 -20.01 21.70 3.71
C THR A 462 -20.88 20.47 3.41
N HIS A 463 -20.79 19.93 2.19
CA HIS A 463 -21.54 18.73 1.79
C HIS A 463 -21.09 17.48 2.56
N LEU A 464 -19.78 17.26 2.70
CA LEU A 464 -19.25 16.16 3.51
C LEU A 464 -19.66 16.30 4.98
N ALA A 465 -19.57 17.50 5.55
CA ALA A 465 -20.06 17.75 6.91
C ALA A 465 -21.55 17.40 7.08
N THR A 466 -22.38 17.75 6.09
CA THR A 466 -23.81 17.43 6.07
C THR A 466 -24.06 15.92 6.02
N LEU A 467 -23.30 15.17 5.20
CA LEU A 467 -23.40 13.72 5.15
C LEU A 467 -22.95 13.07 6.47
N HIS A 468 -21.81 13.53 6.99
CA HIS A 468 -21.20 13.02 8.22
C HIS A 468 -22.09 13.26 9.45
N ALA A 469 -22.85 14.35 9.48
CA ALA A 469 -23.83 14.63 10.53
C ALA A 469 -24.99 13.63 10.55
N ASP A 470 -25.34 13.03 9.41
CA ASP A 470 -26.36 11.99 9.27
C ASP A 470 -25.77 10.56 9.31
N GLY A 471 -24.47 10.44 9.61
CA GLY A 471 -23.75 9.16 9.68
C GLY A 471 -23.45 8.54 8.32
N VAL A 472 -23.52 9.31 7.23
CA VAL A 472 -23.14 8.84 5.89
C VAL A 472 -21.68 9.17 5.64
N VAL A 473 -20.88 8.16 5.32
CA VAL A 473 -19.49 8.31 4.83
C VAL A 473 -19.50 8.05 3.33
N HIS A 474 -18.88 8.94 2.54
CA HIS A 474 -18.76 8.81 1.09
C HIS A 474 -17.84 7.66 0.69
N GLY A 475 -16.74 7.49 1.41
CA GLY A 475 -15.78 6.38 1.28
C GLY A 475 -14.79 6.51 0.12
N ASP A 476 -14.96 7.49 -0.78
CA ASP A 476 -14.05 7.82 -1.88
C ASP A 476 -14.24 9.25 -2.42
N PRO A 477 -14.27 10.29 -1.56
CA PRO A 477 -14.44 11.66 -2.03
C PRO A 477 -13.13 12.15 -2.68
N THR A 478 -13.00 11.99 -3.99
CA THR A 478 -11.86 12.50 -4.78
C THR A 478 -12.30 13.65 -5.69
N THR A 479 -11.35 14.43 -6.20
CA THR A 479 -11.63 15.51 -7.17
C THR A 479 -12.29 15.02 -8.46
N ARG A 480 -12.26 13.72 -8.76
CA ARG A 480 -12.98 13.11 -9.90
C ARG A 480 -14.42 12.71 -9.58
N ASN A 481 -14.71 12.47 -8.30
CA ASN A 481 -16.03 12.11 -7.80
C ASN A 481 -16.84 13.34 -7.35
N VAL A 482 -16.36 14.54 -7.68
CA VAL A 482 -17.09 15.80 -7.53
C VAL A 482 -17.32 16.40 -8.92
N ARG A 483 -18.57 16.73 -9.25
CA ARG A 483 -18.96 17.32 -10.53
C ARG A 483 -19.27 18.79 -10.36
N ILE A 484 -18.75 19.62 -11.26
CA ILE A 484 -19.07 21.04 -11.32
C ILE A 484 -20.37 21.20 -12.10
N VAL A 485 -21.36 21.84 -11.46
CA VAL A 485 -22.66 22.17 -12.02
C VAL A 485 -22.69 23.67 -12.25
N ASP A 486 -22.49 24.07 -13.50
CA ASP A 486 -22.56 25.46 -13.92
C ASP A 486 -23.99 25.98 -13.76
N ALA A 487 -24.12 27.25 -13.41
CA ALA A 487 -25.42 27.88 -13.21
C ALA A 487 -26.22 27.98 -14.51
N ASP A 488 -27.51 27.67 -14.46
CA ASP A 488 -28.43 27.91 -15.57
C ASP A 488 -28.47 29.40 -15.88
N VAL A 489 -28.38 29.76 -17.17
CA VAL A 489 -28.36 31.15 -17.68
C VAL A 489 -29.59 31.97 -17.25
N GLU A 490 -30.66 31.31 -16.78
CA GLU A 490 -31.91 31.92 -16.33
C GLU A 490 -32.02 32.08 -14.79
N SER A 491 -31.19 31.40 -13.99
CA SER A 491 -31.16 31.53 -12.53
C SER A 491 -29.80 32.07 -12.09
N ALA A 492 -29.78 33.26 -11.48
CA ALA A 492 -28.58 33.88 -10.92
C ALA A 492 -28.06 33.15 -9.65
N SER A 493 -27.84 31.84 -9.72
CA SER A 493 -27.09 31.09 -8.71
C SER A 493 -25.62 31.01 -9.13
N ASP A 494 -24.71 30.93 -8.16
CA ASP A 494 -23.29 30.68 -8.41
C ASP A 494 -23.06 29.22 -8.88
N THR A 495 -21.91 28.96 -9.53
CA THR A 495 -21.43 27.61 -9.85
C THR A 495 -21.44 26.74 -8.59
N SER A 496 -21.99 25.52 -8.71
CA SER A 496 -22.14 24.60 -7.58
C SER A 496 -21.43 23.27 -7.82
N VAL A 497 -21.31 22.45 -6.79
CA VAL A 497 -20.72 21.11 -6.87
C VAL A 497 -21.73 20.04 -6.48
N ALA A 498 -21.60 18.86 -7.09
CA ALA A 498 -22.36 17.67 -6.74
C ALA A 498 -21.44 16.48 -6.49
N LEU A 499 -21.74 15.71 -5.44
CA LEU A 499 -21.04 14.47 -5.13
C LEU A 499 -21.60 13.32 -5.96
N ILE A 500 -20.72 12.52 -6.55
CA ILE A 500 -21.06 11.34 -7.34
C ILE A 500 -20.28 10.12 -6.83
N ASP A 501 -20.67 8.94 -7.28
CA ASP A 501 -20.00 7.67 -6.94
C ASP A 501 -19.94 7.37 -5.43
N PHE A 502 -21.12 7.09 -4.85
CA PHE A 502 -21.23 6.52 -3.50
C PHE A 502 -20.98 5.01 -3.49
N GLY A 503 -20.22 4.49 -4.47
CA GLY A 503 -19.98 3.06 -4.65
C GLY A 503 -19.28 2.38 -3.47
N LEU A 504 -18.54 3.16 -2.70
CA LEU A 504 -17.82 2.75 -1.49
C LEU A 504 -18.37 3.42 -0.22
N GLY A 505 -19.49 4.11 -0.33
CA GLY A 505 -20.12 4.74 0.81
C GLY A 505 -20.72 3.71 1.76
N TYR A 506 -20.74 4.06 3.05
CA TYR A 506 -21.32 3.25 4.10
C TYR A 506 -21.86 4.14 5.24
N ASP A 507 -22.67 3.53 6.10
CA ASP A 507 -23.20 4.19 7.29
C ASP A 507 -22.19 4.00 8.45
N SER A 508 -21.71 5.09 9.07
CA SER A 508 -20.84 5.06 10.25
C SER A 508 -20.92 6.33 11.09
N ASP A 509 -20.99 6.14 12.41
CA ASP A 509 -20.89 7.21 13.40
C ASP A 509 -19.46 7.43 13.90
N HIS A 510 -18.50 6.61 13.47
CA HIS A 510 -17.12 6.72 13.92
C HIS A 510 -16.45 7.97 13.31
N VAL A 511 -15.88 8.80 14.19
CA VAL A 511 -15.15 10.02 13.83
C VAL A 511 -13.97 9.72 12.91
N GLU A 512 -13.30 8.58 13.08
CA GLU A 512 -12.17 8.18 12.22
C GLU A 512 -12.61 7.94 10.77
N ASP A 513 -13.78 7.34 10.54
CA ASP A 513 -14.28 7.09 9.17
C ASP A 513 -14.57 8.40 8.44
N LYS A 514 -15.17 9.35 9.16
CA LYS A 514 -15.45 10.71 8.67
C LYS A 514 -14.16 11.50 8.40
N ALA A 515 -13.14 11.29 9.23
CA ALA A 515 -11.84 11.91 9.04
C ALA A 515 -11.07 11.31 7.85
N MET A 516 -11.25 10.02 7.58
CA MET A 516 -10.69 9.38 6.40
C MET A 516 -11.25 9.93 5.08
N ASP A 517 -12.54 10.28 5.03
CA ASP A 517 -13.11 10.96 3.85
C ASP A 517 -12.38 12.28 3.56
N LEU A 518 -12.12 13.10 4.58
CA LEU A 518 -11.32 14.32 4.41
C LEU A 518 -9.90 14.00 3.98
N HIS A 519 -9.25 13.04 4.64
CA HIS A 519 -7.89 12.64 4.33
C HIS A 519 -7.72 12.19 2.87
N VAL A 520 -8.65 11.37 2.36
CA VAL A 520 -8.64 10.90 0.96
C VAL A 520 -8.76 12.07 -0.02
N LEU A 521 -9.65 13.03 0.26
CA LEU A 521 -9.80 14.22 -0.59
C LEU A 521 -8.54 15.09 -0.58
N GLU A 522 -7.93 15.28 0.59
CA GLU A 522 -6.68 16.04 0.75
C GLU A 522 -5.52 15.40 0.00
N GLN A 523 -5.39 14.07 0.04
CA GLN A 523 -4.39 13.35 -0.75
C GLN A 523 -4.64 13.52 -2.26
N ALA A 524 -5.89 13.49 -2.70
CA ALA A 524 -6.23 13.74 -4.10
C ALA A 524 -5.88 15.18 -4.54
N LEU A 525 -6.04 16.17 -3.64
CA LEU A 525 -5.66 17.57 -3.88
C LEU A 525 -4.14 17.73 -3.97
N ASP A 526 -3.37 17.12 -3.07
CA ASP A 526 -1.90 17.18 -3.08
C ASP A 526 -1.30 16.61 -4.38
N GLY A 527 -1.99 15.68 -5.03
CA GLY A 527 -1.58 15.11 -6.32
C GLY A 527 -2.02 15.90 -7.56
N THR A 528 -2.96 16.84 -7.44
CA THR A 528 -3.64 17.45 -8.61
C THR A 528 -3.74 18.98 -8.60
N ALA A 529 -3.64 19.65 -7.45
CA ALA A 529 -3.79 21.09 -7.31
C ALA A 529 -2.45 21.84 -7.45
N ASP A 530 -2.45 22.97 -8.16
CA ASP A 530 -1.31 23.88 -8.24
C ASP A 530 -1.01 24.56 -6.88
N ASP A 531 -2.06 24.88 -6.11
CA ASP A 531 -1.99 25.38 -4.73
C ASP A 531 -2.79 24.48 -3.78
N ALA A 532 -2.23 23.29 -3.51
CA ALA A 532 -2.86 22.31 -2.65
C ALA A 532 -3.10 22.79 -1.22
N VAL A 533 -2.27 23.73 -0.72
CA VAL A 533 -2.42 24.27 0.64
C VAL A 533 -3.68 25.11 0.73
N ALA A 534 -3.88 26.06 -0.19
CA ALA A 534 -5.08 26.89 -0.19
C ALA A 534 -6.37 26.06 -0.36
N CYS A 535 -6.33 25.00 -1.18
CA CYS A 535 -7.48 24.12 -1.38
C CYS A 535 -7.84 23.33 -0.12
N ARG A 536 -6.84 22.83 0.62
CA ARG A 536 -7.05 22.13 1.90
C ARG A 536 -7.58 23.05 2.97
N ASP A 537 -6.98 24.23 3.12
CA ASP A 537 -7.42 25.23 4.09
C ASP A 537 -8.89 25.60 3.88
N ALA A 538 -9.33 25.75 2.62
CA ALA A 538 -10.72 26.04 2.28
C ALA A 538 -11.67 24.87 2.62
N LEU A 539 -11.28 23.65 2.29
CA LEU A 539 -12.02 22.43 2.63
C LEU A 539 -12.21 22.28 4.15
N GLU A 540 -11.10 22.34 4.90
CA GLU A 540 -11.09 22.19 6.36
C GLU A 540 -11.88 23.31 7.05
N THR A 541 -11.74 24.56 6.58
CA THR A 541 -12.47 25.70 7.15
C THR A 541 -13.97 25.51 7.00
N ALA A 542 -14.44 25.16 5.81
CA ALA A 542 -15.87 24.93 5.58
C ALA A 542 -16.40 23.71 6.36
N TYR A 543 -15.58 22.65 6.45
CA TYR A 543 -15.93 21.49 7.27
C TYR A 543 -16.01 21.86 8.76
N ALA A 544 -15.08 22.67 9.28
CA ALA A 544 -15.07 23.12 10.67
C ALA A 544 -16.34 23.91 11.03
N ASP A 545 -16.84 24.73 10.11
CA ASP A 545 -18.02 25.57 10.31
C ASP A 545 -19.33 24.77 10.32
N ALA A 546 -19.40 23.68 9.54
CA ALA A 546 -20.64 22.90 9.35
C ALA A 546 -20.65 21.53 10.06
N GLY A 547 -19.49 20.98 10.40
CA GLY A 547 -19.29 19.60 10.85
C GLY A 547 -18.95 19.46 12.33
N ASP A 548 -18.58 18.23 12.72
CA ASP A 548 -18.08 17.92 14.06
C ASP A 548 -16.57 18.24 14.15
N PRO A 549 -16.12 19.17 15.02
CA PRO A 549 -14.71 19.51 15.18
C PRO A 549 -13.81 18.31 15.54
N ALA A 550 -14.36 17.28 16.19
CA ALA A 550 -13.61 16.07 16.54
C ALA A 550 -13.07 15.34 15.30
N VAL A 551 -13.72 15.51 14.14
CA VAL A 551 -13.28 14.92 12.87
C VAL A 551 -11.96 15.55 12.40
N LEU A 552 -11.81 16.87 12.51
CA LEU A 552 -10.56 17.55 12.13
C LEU A 552 -9.43 17.26 13.12
N ASP A 553 -9.75 17.14 14.41
CA ASP A 553 -8.76 16.68 15.40
C ASP A 553 -8.29 15.25 15.07
N ARG A 554 -9.22 14.37 14.68
CA ARG A 554 -8.88 13.02 14.26
C ARG A 554 -8.13 12.98 12.92
N LEU A 555 -8.44 13.86 11.98
CA LEU A 555 -7.70 14.02 10.73
C LEU A 555 -6.23 14.33 11.01
N ARG A 556 -5.94 15.31 11.88
CA ARG A 556 -4.57 15.64 12.29
C ARG A 556 -3.86 14.47 12.97
N GLU A 557 -4.59 13.66 13.76
CA GLU A 557 -4.04 12.43 14.29
C GLU A 557 -3.73 11.42 13.19
N ILE A 558 -4.60 11.24 12.19
CA ILE A 558 -4.38 10.34 11.05
C ILE A 558 -3.13 10.77 10.28
N GLU A 559 -3.00 12.06 9.96
CA GLU A 559 -1.82 12.62 9.29
C GLU A 559 -0.54 12.51 10.13
N GLY A 560 -0.65 12.78 11.43
CA GLY A 560 0.46 12.71 12.39
C GLY A 560 0.88 11.27 12.69
N ARG A 561 -0.04 10.31 12.55
CA ARG A 561 0.25 8.89 12.59
C ARG A 561 0.90 8.46 11.28
N GLY A 562 2.16 8.80 11.06
CA GLY A 562 3.03 7.79 10.46
C GLY A 562 2.99 6.54 11.36
N ARG A 563 2.04 5.62 11.12
CA ARG A 563 1.39 4.73 12.11
C ARG A 563 2.31 3.61 12.65
N TYR A 564 3.35 3.87 13.44
CA TYR A 564 3.91 2.90 14.40
C TYR A 564 4.60 3.63 15.57
N GLN A 565 3.93 3.75 16.72
CA GLN A 565 4.57 4.03 18.02
C GLN A 565 4.88 2.74 18.75
#